data_AF-A0A359L9W4-F1
#
_entry.id   AF-A0A359L9W4-F1
#
_cell.length_a   1.000
_cell.length_b   1.000
_cell.length_c   1.000
_cell.angle_alpha   90.00
_cell.angle_beta   90.00
_cell.angle_gamma   90.00
#
_symmetry.space_group_name_H-M   'P 1'
#
loop_
_entity.id
_entity.type
_entity.pdbx_description
1 polymer ?
#
loop_
_entity_poly.entity_id
_entity_poly.type
_entity_poly.pdbx_seq_one_letter_code
_entity_poly.pdbx_strand_id
1 'polypeptide(L)'
;MKIFYKYLFEKECLRIDKEDLLSAFEQNFYRSGCYHKMTRKENGLNLYNDFLDFNYLYKMVSPWNLWNGIGDMKISIIPNLSNESYLIKFSISILRSLVFNALTIIIFCILLITNYSSELFYFFILFTTVAITSYFTKYIRHNRFFSRTIKIGDFYKDQVEKSYDWESILKEKTNSELKEIIKGNTILPDIVIDLAKKEMGHRNSRN
;
A
#
# COMPACT_ATOMS: atom_id res chain seq x y z
N MET A 1 0.29 27.07 11.79
CA MET A 1 -0.34 25.74 11.90
C MET A 1 -0.35 25.10 10.51
N LYS A 2 0.39 24.00 10.26
CA LYS A 2 0.40 23.35 8.93
C LYS A 2 -0.89 22.56 8.78
N ILE A 3 -1.81 23.01 7.92
CA ILE A 3 -3.03 22.27 7.60
C ILE A 3 -2.61 21.06 6.76
N PHE A 4 -2.73 19.86 7.33
CA PHE A 4 -2.43 18.62 6.64
C PHE A 4 -3.62 18.22 5.78
N TYR A 5 -3.59 18.55 4.49
CA TYR A 5 -4.56 18.07 3.49
C TYR A 5 -4.28 16.63 3.07
N LYS A 6 -4.09 15.74 4.05
CA LYS A 6 -3.66 14.37 3.82
C LYS A 6 -4.36 13.40 4.78
N TYR A 7 -4.71 12.22 4.27
CA TYR A 7 -4.82 11.06 5.16
C TYR A 7 -3.43 10.61 5.55
N LEU A 8 -3.24 10.28 6.82
CA LEU A 8 -2.00 9.76 7.36
C LEU A 8 -2.33 8.53 8.20
N PHE A 9 -1.79 7.39 7.79
CA PHE A 9 -1.86 6.14 8.51
C PHE A 9 -0.45 5.76 8.95
N GLU A 10 -0.31 5.38 10.21
CA GLU A 10 0.96 5.04 10.80
C GLU A 10 0.84 3.70 11.53
N LYS A 11 1.87 2.86 11.41
CA LYS A 11 1.98 1.63 12.17
C LYS A 11 3.45 1.34 12.45
N GLU A 12 3.76 0.99 13.68
CA GLU A 12 5.07 0.49 14.07
C GLU A 12 5.10 -1.03 13.88
N CYS A 13 6.19 -1.51 13.30
CA CYS A 13 6.42 -2.92 13.02
C CYS A 13 7.81 -3.34 13.48
N LEU A 14 7.90 -4.52 14.08
CA LEU A 14 9.16 -5.11 14.55
C LEU A 14 9.73 -6.03 13.47
N ARG A 15 11.04 -5.95 13.22
CA ARG A 15 11.79 -6.95 12.43
C ARG A 15 11.25 -7.24 11.03
N ILE A 16 10.61 -6.27 10.38
CA ILE A 16 10.19 -6.39 8.97
C ILE A 16 11.38 -6.08 8.06
N ASP A 17 11.57 -6.89 7.01
CA ASP A 17 12.46 -6.52 5.91
C ASP A 17 11.83 -5.37 5.11
N LYS A 18 12.59 -4.28 4.99
CA LYS A 18 12.16 -3.07 4.30
C LYS A 18 11.85 -3.34 2.83
N GLU A 19 12.67 -4.10 2.12
CA GLU A 19 12.53 -4.36 0.69
C GLU A 19 11.32 -5.25 0.40
N ASP A 20 11.05 -6.23 1.26
CA ASP A 20 9.85 -7.08 1.15
C ASP A 20 8.58 -6.27 1.38
N LEU A 21 8.58 -5.41 2.40
CA LEU A 21 7.44 -4.54 2.69
C LEU A 21 7.17 -3.59 1.52
N LEU A 22 8.21 -2.95 0.97
CA LEU A 22 8.08 -2.10 -0.21
C LEU A 22 7.49 -2.92 -1.36
N SER A 23 8.03 -4.11 -1.65
CA SER A 23 7.54 -4.98 -2.73
C SER A 23 6.08 -5.41 -2.54
N ALA A 24 5.65 -5.69 -1.31
CA ALA A 24 4.25 -5.99 -0.99
C ALA A 24 3.32 -4.79 -1.25
N PHE A 25 3.78 -3.58 -0.92
CA PHE A 25 3.06 -2.36 -1.27
C PHE A 25 3.00 -2.15 -2.79
N GLU A 26 4.13 -2.29 -3.50
CA GLU A 26 4.16 -2.22 -4.96
C GLU A 26 3.11 -3.18 -5.55
N GLN A 27 3.17 -4.46 -5.21
CA GLN A 27 2.26 -5.48 -5.75
C GLN A 27 0.78 -5.19 -5.42
N ASN A 28 0.47 -4.75 -4.21
CA ASN A 28 -0.90 -4.41 -3.85
C ASN A 28 -1.41 -3.19 -4.63
N PHE A 29 -0.53 -2.22 -4.92
CA PHE A 29 -0.86 -1.10 -5.79
C PHE A 29 -1.04 -1.51 -7.26
N TYR A 30 -0.22 -2.43 -7.78
CA TYR A 30 -0.42 -3.08 -9.10
C TYR A 30 -1.81 -3.70 -9.19
N ARG A 31 -2.18 -4.51 -8.21
CA ARG A 31 -3.48 -5.20 -8.18
C ARG A 31 -4.66 -4.25 -8.06
N SER A 32 -4.51 -3.13 -7.36
CA SER A 32 -5.59 -2.15 -7.22
C SER A 32 -5.73 -1.21 -8.41
N GLY A 33 -4.78 -1.21 -9.36
CA GLY A 33 -4.82 -0.36 -10.56
C GLY A 33 -4.94 1.14 -10.22
N CYS A 34 -4.40 1.55 -9.08
CA CYS A 34 -4.66 2.87 -8.50
C CYS A 34 -3.46 3.83 -8.55
N TYR A 35 -2.46 3.52 -9.37
CA TYR A 35 -1.34 4.43 -9.62
C TYR A 35 -1.08 4.49 -11.14
N HIS A 36 -0.59 5.63 -11.59
CA HIS A 36 -0.15 5.86 -12.95
C HIS A 36 1.38 5.71 -13.04
N LYS A 37 2.07 6.25 -12.03
CA LYS A 37 3.52 6.15 -11.92
C LYS A 37 3.91 5.81 -10.49
N MET A 38 4.88 4.93 -10.36
CA MET A 38 5.47 4.56 -9.08
C MET A 38 6.97 4.91 -9.12
N THR A 39 7.50 5.41 -8.01
CA THR A 39 8.92 5.73 -7.89
C THR A 39 9.42 5.22 -6.56
N ARG A 40 10.30 4.21 -6.62
CA ARG A 40 11.00 3.67 -5.46
C ARG A 40 12.02 4.68 -4.95
N LYS A 41 12.08 4.82 -3.63
CA LYS A 41 13.09 5.57 -2.89
C LYS A 41 13.73 4.62 -1.90
N GLU A 42 14.92 4.97 -1.44
CA GLU A 42 15.68 4.17 -0.49
C GLU A 42 14.83 3.71 0.71
N ASN A 43 13.99 4.59 1.27
CA ASN A 43 13.16 4.29 2.43
C ASN A 43 11.67 4.53 2.17
N GLY A 44 11.20 4.24 0.96
CA GLY A 44 9.78 4.46 0.66
C GLY A 44 9.36 4.33 -0.79
N LEU A 45 8.08 4.57 -1.01
CA LEU A 45 7.46 4.59 -2.34
C LEU A 45 6.73 5.91 -2.51
N ASN A 46 6.97 6.57 -3.63
CA ASN A 46 6.12 7.64 -4.10
C ASN A 46 5.21 7.07 -5.20
N LEU A 47 3.91 7.23 -5.04
CA LEU A 47 2.93 6.85 -6.05
C LEU A 47 2.20 8.09 -6.52
N TYR A 48 2.25 8.30 -7.83
CA TYR A 48 1.57 9.38 -8.50
C TYR A 48 0.32 8.83 -9.15
N ASN A 49 -0.77 9.54 -8.90
CA ASN A 49 -2.06 9.18 -9.42
C ASN A 49 -2.52 10.20 -10.45
N ASP A 50 -3.00 9.70 -11.57
CA ASP A 50 -3.28 10.49 -12.77
C ASP A 50 -4.79 10.68 -13.02
N PHE A 51 -5.61 10.63 -11.96
CA PHE A 51 -7.05 10.89 -12.07
C PHE A 51 -7.42 12.34 -12.47
N LEU A 52 -6.46 13.15 -12.90
CA LEU A 52 -6.66 14.48 -13.49
C LEU A 52 -6.14 14.64 -14.91
N ASP A 53 -5.22 13.81 -15.42
CA ASP A 53 -5.03 13.82 -16.87
C ASP A 53 -6.33 13.30 -17.48
N PHE A 54 -6.84 14.04 -18.46
CA PHE A 54 -8.01 13.68 -19.25
C PHE A 54 -7.76 12.44 -20.14
N ASN A 55 -6.92 11.50 -19.69
CA ASN A 55 -6.79 10.16 -20.25
C ASN A 55 -8.05 9.35 -19.89
N TYR A 56 -9.14 9.68 -20.59
CA TYR A 56 -10.46 9.05 -20.50
C TYR A 56 -10.41 7.51 -20.54
N LEU A 57 -9.41 6.94 -21.22
CA LEU A 57 -9.18 5.50 -21.31
C LEU A 57 -8.98 4.84 -19.94
N TYR A 58 -8.20 5.43 -19.04
CA TYR A 58 -7.96 4.85 -17.71
C TYR A 58 -9.20 4.93 -16.79
N LYS A 59 -10.04 5.95 -16.97
CA LYS A 59 -11.33 6.11 -16.26
C LYS A 59 -12.36 5.07 -16.68
N MET A 60 -12.35 4.61 -17.93
CA MET A 60 -13.32 3.62 -18.44
C MET A 60 -12.97 2.16 -18.12
N VAL A 61 -11.70 1.83 -17.87
CA VAL A 61 -11.30 0.46 -17.49
C VAL A 61 -11.72 0.11 -16.06
N SER A 62 -11.97 1.11 -15.20
CA SER A 62 -12.49 0.88 -13.84
C SER A 62 -13.46 1.99 -13.42
N PRO A 63 -14.72 1.96 -13.91
CA PRO A 63 -15.75 2.92 -13.48
C PRO A 63 -16.06 2.84 -11.97
N TRP A 64 -15.60 1.78 -11.30
CA TRP A 64 -15.68 1.54 -9.86
C TRP A 64 -14.45 2.03 -9.08
N ASN A 65 -13.54 2.77 -9.71
CA ASN A 65 -12.31 3.23 -9.08
C ASN A 65 -12.62 4.33 -8.05
N LEU A 66 -12.97 3.90 -6.83
CA LEU A 66 -13.23 4.73 -5.64
C LEU A 66 -12.02 5.58 -5.20
N TRP A 67 -10.94 5.55 -5.97
CA TRP A 67 -9.74 6.37 -5.82
C TRP A 67 -9.85 7.74 -6.51
N ASN A 68 -10.98 8.04 -7.16
CA ASN A 68 -11.27 9.38 -7.69
C ASN A 68 -11.17 10.47 -6.60
N GLY A 69 -10.50 11.58 -6.93
CA GLY A 69 -10.28 12.72 -6.04
C GLY A 69 -9.08 12.57 -5.08
N ILE A 70 -8.33 11.47 -5.21
CA ILE A 70 -7.14 11.18 -4.41
C ILE A 70 -5.90 11.56 -5.23
N GLY A 71 -5.04 12.36 -4.63
CA GLY A 71 -3.78 12.80 -5.23
C GLY A 71 -2.64 11.83 -4.93
N ASP A 72 -1.43 12.37 -4.90
CA ASP A 72 -0.23 11.59 -4.67
C ASP A 72 -0.27 10.85 -3.34
N MET A 73 0.25 9.63 -3.36
CA MET A 73 0.42 8.80 -2.19
C MET A 73 1.90 8.61 -1.92
N LYS A 74 2.26 8.53 -0.64
CA LYS A 74 3.65 8.30 -0.23
C LYS A 74 3.69 7.33 0.93
N ILE A 75 4.51 6.30 0.76
CA ILE A 75 4.93 5.41 1.83
C ILE A 75 6.33 5.82 2.25
N SER A 76 6.54 5.94 3.55
CA SER A 76 7.86 6.16 4.15
C SER A 76 8.07 5.12 5.25
N ILE A 77 9.22 4.48 5.24
CA ILE A 77 9.65 3.56 6.29
C ILE A 77 10.74 4.28 7.07
N ILE A 78 10.49 4.57 8.34
CA ILE A 78 11.42 5.32 9.18
C ILE A 78 11.99 4.34 10.22
N PRO A 79 13.30 4.04 10.20
CA PRO A 79 13.90 3.18 11.20
C PRO A 79 13.85 3.86 12.57
N ASN A 80 13.48 3.09 13.59
CA ASN A 80 13.57 3.47 14.99
C ASN A 80 14.80 2.78 15.59
N LEU A 81 15.85 3.57 15.82
CA LEU A 81 17.17 3.06 16.21
C LEU A 81 17.20 2.44 17.62
N SER A 82 16.17 2.68 18.44
CA SER A 82 16.15 2.17 19.82
C SER A 82 15.69 0.72 19.95
N ASN A 83 14.82 0.23 19.05
CA ASN A 83 14.08 -1.03 19.25
C ASN A 83 14.07 -1.96 18.02
N GLU A 84 14.97 -1.76 17.04
CA GLU A 84 14.95 -2.51 15.76
C GLU A 84 13.55 -2.51 15.09
N SER A 85 12.80 -1.43 15.32
CA SER A 85 11.44 -1.25 14.80
C SER A 85 11.44 -0.27 13.65
N TYR A 86 10.44 -0.37 12.78
CA TYR A 86 10.21 0.55 11.68
C TYR A 86 8.85 1.20 11.84
N LEU A 87 8.82 2.54 11.77
CA LEU A 87 7.59 3.31 11.66
C LEU A 87 7.21 3.45 10.19
N ILE A 88 6.16 2.76 9.79
CA ILE A 88 5.63 2.79 8.44
C ILE A 88 4.58 3.90 8.39
N LYS A 89 4.82 4.92 7.56
CA LYS A 89 3.89 6.03 7.32
C LYS A 89 3.32 5.93 5.91
N PHE A 90 2.00 5.84 5.79
CA PHE A 90 1.29 5.93 4.53
C PHE A 90 0.47 7.22 4.49
N SER A 91 0.84 8.11 3.58
CA SER A 91 0.20 9.41 3.41
C SER A 91 -0.46 9.51 2.05
N ILE A 92 -1.62 10.16 2.02
CA ILE A 92 -2.45 10.28 0.81
C ILE A 92 -2.91 11.73 0.70
N SER A 93 -2.61 12.40 -0.40
CA SER A 93 -3.10 13.77 -0.65
C SER A 93 -4.60 13.78 -0.95
N ILE A 94 -5.35 14.57 -0.19
CA ILE A 94 -6.80 14.77 -0.40
C ILE A 94 -7.15 16.21 -0.80
N LEU A 95 -6.13 17.05 -1.05
CA LEU A 95 -6.31 18.47 -1.40
C LEU A 95 -7.26 18.66 -2.58
N ARG A 96 -7.14 17.82 -3.62
CA ARG A 96 -7.99 17.88 -4.81
C ARG A 96 -9.47 17.66 -4.47
N SER A 97 -9.77 16.64 -3.66
CA SER A 97 -11.15 16.38 -3.20
C SER A 97 -11.70 17.53 -2.37
N LEU A 98 -10.88 18.16 -1.53
CA LEU A 98 -11.30 19.30 -0.70
C LEU A 98 -11.61 20.53 -1.54
N VAL A 99 -10.75 20.85 -2.52
CA VAL A 99 -10.99 21.97 -3.45
C VAL A 99 -12.26 21.74 -4.27
N PHE A 100 -12.47 20.53 -4.80
CA PHE A 100 -13.68 20.21 -5.57
C PHE A 100 -14.95 20.32 -4.72
N ASN A 101 -14.92 19.83 -3.48
CA ASN A 101 -16.05 19.96 -2.55
C ASN A 101 -16.31 21.43 -2.20
N ALA A 102 -15.26 22.22 -1.94
CA ALA A 102 -15.40 23.65 -1.65
C ALA A 102 -16.03 24.42 -2.82
N LEU A 103 -15.55 24.18 -4.05
CA LEU A 103 -16.14 24.77 -5.25
C LEU A 103 -17.61 24.38 -5.43
N THR A 104 -17.92 23.11 -5.19
CA THR A 104 -19.30 22.61 -5.29
C THR A 104 -20.22 23.30 -4.27
N ILE A 105 -19.78 23.44 -3.02
CA ILE A 105 -20.51 24.17 -1.97
C ILE A 105 -20.73 25.63 -2.37
N ILE A 106 -19.69 26.31 -2.87
CA ILE A 106 -19.81 27.70 -3.32
C ILE A 106 -20.85 27.85 -4.43
N ILE A 107 -20.80 26.98 -5.45
CA ILE A 107 -21.78 26.96 -6.55
C ILE A 107 -23.19 26.76 -6.00
N PHE A 108 -23.39 25.80 -5.09
CA PHE A 108 -24.68 25.55 -4.46
C PHE A 108 -25.20 26.74 -3.65
N CYS A 109 -24.33 27.41 -2.88
CA CYS A 109 -24.72 28.62 -2.15
C CYS A 109 -25.18 29.72 -3.09
N ILE A 110 -24.49 29.93 -4.22
CA ILE A 110 -24.90 30.89 -5.24
C ILE A 110 -26.26 30.53 -5.84
N LEU A 111 -26.49 29.25 -6.15
CA LEU A 111 -27.77 28.77 -6.67
C LEU A 111 -28.91 28.96 -5.66
N LEU A 112 -28.68 28.69 -4.38
CA LEU A 112 -29.68 28.90 -3.33
C LEU A 112 -30.01 30.38 -3.12
N ILE A 113 -29.02 31.28 -3.23
CA ILE A 113 -29.25 32.74 -3.13
C ILE A 113 -30.04 33.25 -4.34
N THR A 114 -29.71 32.79 -5.54
CA THR A 114 -30.30 33.29 -6.79
C THR A 114 -31.66 32.67 -7.12
N ASN A 115 -31.89 31.42 -6.72
CA ASN A 115 -33.09 30.64 -7.06
C ASN A 115 -33.49 29.73 -5.90
N TYR A 116 -33.88 30.32 -4.76
CA TYR A 116 -34.31 29.51 -3.61
C TYR A 116 -35.53 28.64 -3.93
N SER A 117 -35.40 27.33 -3.72
CA SER A 117 -36.51 26.38 -3.73
C SER A 117 -36.27 25.28 -2.69
N SER A 118 -37.35 24.73 -2.13
CA SER A 118 -37.27 23.65 -1.14
C SER A 118 -36.63 22.40 -1.74
N GLU A 119 -36.87 22.14 -3.03
CA GLU A 119 -36.27 21.04 -3.78
C GLU A 119 -34.75 21.15 -3.87
N LEU A 120 -34.22 22.34 -4.19
CA LEU A 120 -32.78 22.58 -4.22
C LEU A 120 -32.14 22.43 -2.84
N PHE A 121 -32.84 22.84 -1.78
CA PHE A 121 -32.37 22.66 -0.42
C PHE A 121 -32.30 21.18 -0.02
N TYR A 122 -33.34 20.38 -0.30
CA TYR A 122 -33.32 18.94 -0.04
C TYR A 122 -32.25 18.23 -0.89
N PHE A 123 -32.09 18.62 -2.15
CA PHE A 123 -31.04 18.10 -3.02
C PHE A 123 -29.65 18.41 -2.46
N PHE A 124 -29.43 19.61 -1.95
CA PHE A 124 -28.17 19.99 -1.30
C PHE A 124 -27.88 19.13 -0.06
N ILE A 125 -28.89 18.89 0.80
CA ILE A 125 -28.75 17.99 1.95
C ILE A 125 -28.36 16.58 1.49
N LEU A 126 -29.11 16.01 0.53
CA LEU A 126 -28.84 14.67 0.01
C LEU A 126 -27.43 14.57 -0.59
N PHE A 127 -27.04 15.53 -1.42
CA PHE A 127 -25.71 15.59 -2.02
C PHE A 127 -24.61 15.65 -0.94
N THR A 128 -24.80 16.49 0.08
CA THR A 128 -23.86 16.62 1.19
C THR A 128 -23.74 15.31 1.99
N THR A 129 -24.86 14.64 2.28
CA THR A 129 -24.85 13.33 2.94
C THR A 129 -24.07 12.30 2.11
N VAL A 130 -24.33 12.20 0.81
CA VAL A 130 -23.62 11.28 -0.09
C VAL A 130 -22.12 11.59 -0.14
N ALA A 131 -21.74 12.87 -0.20
CA ALA A 131 -20.36 13.30 -0.21
C ALA A 131 -19.62 12.93 1.09
N ILE A 132 -20.26 13.16 2.25
CA ILE A 132 -19.73 12.80 3.58
C ILE A 132 -19.56 11.27 3.67
N THR A 133 -20.59 10.50 3.32
CA THR A 133 -20.51 9.03 3.34
C THR A 133 -19.38 8.53 2.42
N SER A 134 -19.27 9.07 1.21
CA SER A 134 -18.19 8.75 0.26
C SER A 134 -16.80 9.03 0.85
N TYR A 135 -16.63 10.15 1.55
CA TYR A 135 -15.39 10.50 2.24
C TYR A 135 -15.00 9.45 3.29
N PHE A 136 -15.93 9.07 4.17
CA PHE A 136 -15.68 8.05 5.20
C PHE A 136 -15.41 6.68 4.59
N THR A 137 -16.17 6.25 3.58
CA THR A 137 -15.94 4.99 2.88
C THR A 137 -14.55 4.94 2.26
N LYS A 138 -14.10 6.05 1.64
CA LYS A 138 -12.73 6.18 1.14
C LYS A 138 -11.73 6.04 2.27
N TYR A 139 -11.85 6.81 3.35
CA TYR A 139 -10.91 6.73 4.49
C TYR A 139 -10.76 5.29 5.00
N ILE A 140 -11.87 4.60 5.26
CA ILE A 140 -11.89 3.20 5.73
C ILE A 140 -11.20 2.27 4.74
N ARG A 141 -11.47 2.43 3.44
CA ARG A 141 -10.83 1.62 2.38
C ARG A 141 -9.30 1.77 2.40
N HIS A 142 -8.78 2.99 2.49
CA HIS A 142 -7.33 3.24 2.52
C HIS A 142 -6.67 2.68 3.79
N ASN A 143 -7.33 2.84 4.94
CA ASN A 143 -6.86 2.27 6.18
C ASN A 143 -6.81 0.73 6.13
N ARG A 144 -7.84 0.11 5.54
CA ARG A 144 -7.88 -1.35 5.31
C ARG A 144 -6.80 -1.80 4.35
N PHE A 145 -6.57 -1.08 3.27
CA PHE A 145 -5.47 -1.34 2.33
C PHE A 145 -4.12 -1.31 3.06
N PHE A 146 -3.83 -0.24 3.80
CA PHE A 146 -2.61 -0.09 4.58
C PHE A 146 -2.41 -1.23 5.57
N SER A 147 -3.43 -1.48 6.40
CA SER A 147 -3.39 -2.52 7.44
C SER A 147 -3.20 -3.91 6.84
N ARG A 148 -3.87 -4.22 5.72
CA ARG A 148 -3.77 -5.51 5.04
C ARG A 148 -2.39 -5.70 4.42
N THR A 149 -1.84 -4.68 3.77
CA THR A 149 -0.52 -4.78 3.14
C THR A 149 0.57 -5.05 4.17
N ILE A 150 0.52 -4.36 5.31
CA ILE A 150 1.46 -4.62 6.41
C ILE A 150 1.26 -6.03 6.96
N LYS A 151 0.01 -6.45 7.23
CA LYS A 151 -0.27 -7.82 7.72
C LYS A 151 0.20 -8.90 6.76
N ILE A 152 0.10 -8.72 5.45
CA ILE A 152 0.59 -9.69 4.46
C ILE A 152 2.13 -9.74 4.47
N GLY A 153 2.80 -8.59 4.58
CA GLY A 153 4.25 -8.54 4.76
C GLY A 153 4.71 -9.25 6.04
N ASP A 154 3.99 -9.04 7.15
CA ASP A 154 4.22 -9.74 8.42
C ASP A 154 4.01 -11.27 8.27
N PHE A 155 2.94 -11.67 7.59
CA PHE A 155 2.50 -13.06 7.48
C PHE A 155 3.36 -13.92 6.53
N TYR A 156 3.89 -13.35 5.44
CA TYR A 156 4.80 -14.08 4.53
C TYR A 156 6.08 -14.50 5.25
N LYS A 157 6.63 -13.61 6.09
CA LYS A 157 7.82 -13.90 6.89
C LYS A 157 7.54 -14.94 7.98
N ASP A 158 6.46 -14.76 8.74
CA ASP A 158 6.08 -15.70 9.80
C ASP A 158 5.73 -17.10 9.27
N GLN A 159 5.02 -17.21 8.12
CA GLN A 159 4.70 -18.52 7.55
C GLN A 159 5.93 -19.22 6.99
N VAL A 160 6.79 -18.54 6.23
CA VAL A 160 7.93 -19.26 5.67
C VAL A 160 8.96 -19.59 6.75
N GLU A 161 9.19 -18.73 7.75
CA GLU A 161 10.13 -19.03 8.83
C GLU A 161 9.64 -20.11 9.82
N LYS A 162 8.33 -20.20 10.10
CA LYS A 162 7.79 -21.09 11.16
C LYS A 162 7.00 -22.31 10.68
N SER A 163 6.54 -22.36 9.42
CA SER A 163 5.61 -23.43 9.01
C SER A 163 6.28 -24.73 8.58
N TYR A 164 7.59 -24.73 8.35
CA TYR A 164 8.32 -25.90 7.85
C TYR A 164 9.63 -26.08 8.63
N ASP A 165 9.95 -27.34 8.96
CA ASP A 165 11.28 -27.72 9.45
C ASP A 165 12.26 -27.73 8.27
N TRP A 166 12.69 -26.53 7.87
CA TRP A 166 13.58 -26.35 6.74
C TRP A 166 14.93 -27.05 6.93
N GLU A 167 15.41 -27.20 8.16
CA GLU A 167 16.66 -27.93 8.41
C GLU A 167 16.53 -29.41 8.04
N SER A 168 15.45 -30.07 8.46
CA SER A 168 15.20 -31.47 8.08
C SER A 168 14.93 -31.62 6.59
N ILE A 169 14.11 -30.74 6.01
CA ILE A 169 13.81 -30.77 4.56
C ILE A 169 15.09 -30.60 3.73
N LEU A 170 15.95 -29.65 4.06
CA LEU A 170 17.19 -29.40 3.32
C LEU A 170 18.21 -30.53 3.46
N LYS A 171 18.24 -31.23 4.61
CA LYS A 171 19.05 -32.45 4.78
C LYS A 171 18.61 -33.60 3.88
N GLU A 172 17.33 -33.68 3.54
CA GLU A 172 16.80 -34.71 2.64
C GLU A 172 17.00 -34.37 1.15
N LYS A 173 17.33 -33.12 0.82
CA LYS A 173 17.56 -32.68 -0.57
C LYS A 173 18.89 -33.17 -1.15
N THR A 174 18.89 -33.41 -2.46
CA THR A 174 20.10 -33.76 -3.22
C THR A 174 21.04 -32.56 -3.38
N ASN A 175 22.32 -32.82 -3.67
CA ASN A 175 23.29 -31.75 -3.90
C ASN A 175 22.94 -30.89 -5.13
N SER A 176 22.26 -31.45 -6.13
CA SER A 176 21.75 -30.68 -7.28
C SER A 176 20.62 -29.74 -6.87
N GLU A 177 19.63 -30.23 -6.12
CA GLU A 177 18.51 -29.41 -5.63
C GLU A 177 19.00 -28.29 -4.71
N LEU A 178 19.94 -28.59 -3.78
CA LEU A 178 20.53 -27.57 -2.93
C LEU A 178 21.28 -26.50 -3.74
N LYS A 179 22.01 -26.89 -4.80
CA LYS A 179 22.67 -25.91 -5.69
C LYS A 179 21.66 -25.04 -6.45
N GLU A 180 20.50 -25.58 -6.83
CA GLU A 180 19.44 -24.79 -7.47
C GLU A 180 18.80 -23.78 -6.50
N ILE A 181 18.55 -24.19 -5.26
CA ILE A 181 18.07 -23.30 -4.19
C ILE A 181 19.10 -22.20 -3.93
N ILE A 182 20.39 -22.56 -3.80
CA ILE A 182 21.48 -21.59 -3.56
C ILE A 182 21.62 -20.57 -4.69
N LYS A 183 21.37 -20.98 -5.94
CA LYS A 183 21.41 -20.08 -7.10
C LYS A 183 20.31 -19.02 -7.09
N GLY A 184 19.31 -19.13 -6.21
CA GLY A 184 18.20 -18.18 -6.13
C GLY A 184 17.17 -18.34 -7.25
N ASN A 185 17.19 -19.47 -7.98
CA ASN A 185 16.21 -19.77 -9.02
C ASN A 185 14.86 -20.27 -8.47
N THR A 186 14.67 -20.18 -7.15
CA THR A 186 13.48 -20.64 -6.43
C THR A 186 12.77 -19.46 -5.77
N ILE A 187 11.45 -19.56 -5.55
CA ILE A 187 10.63 -18.55 -4.84
C ILE A 187 10.82 -18.65 -3.31
N LEU A 188 11.88 -19.32 -2.85
CA LEU A 188 12.18 -19.53 -1.43
C LEU A 188 12.87 -18.28 -0.87
N PRO A 189 12.60 -17.89 0.38
CA PRO A 189 13.21 -16.71 0.98
C PRO A 189 14.68 -16.94 1.31
N ASP A 190 15.41 -15.84 1.44
CA ASP A 190 16.85 -15.81 1.63
C ASP A 190 17.34 -16.65 2.82
N ILE A 191 16.55 -16.74 3.89
CA ILE A 191 16.88 -17.58 5.05
C ILE A 191 16.98 -19.07 4.70
N VAL A 192 16.13 -19.57 3.79
CA VAL A 192 16.18 -20.96 3.32
C VAL A 192 17.38 -21.16 2.39
N ILE A 193 17.73 -20.14 1.60
CA ILE A 193 18.92 -20.12 0.76
C ILE A 193 20.19 -20.20 1.64
N ASP A 194 20.25 -19.45 2.73
CA ASP A 194 21.39 -19.45 3.64
C ASP A 194 21.51 -20.77 4.43
N LEU A 195 20.39 -21.35 4.85
CA LEU A 195 20.36 -22.71 5.41
C LEU A 195 20.86 -23.75 4.38
N ALA A 196 20.47 -23.62 3.11
CA ALA A 196 20.95 -24.51 2.04
C ALA A 196 22.46 -24.35 1.79
N LYS A 197 23.00 -23.13 1.82
CA LYS A 197 24.46 -22.88 1.75
C LYS A 197 25.19 -23.55 2.92
N LYS A 198 24.65 -23.42 4.14
CA LYS A 198 25.22 -24.01 5.35
C LYS A 198 25.27 -25.54 5.28
N GLU A 199 24.17 -26.17 4.86
CA GLU A 199 24.10 -27.63 4.68
C GLU A 199 25.06 -28.11 3.57
N MET A 200 25.12 -27.42 2.43
CA MET A 200 26.08 -27.74 1.37
C MET A 200 27.53 -27.63 1.85
N GLY A 201 27.86 -26.59 2.64
CA GLY A 201 29.16 -26.46 3.29
C GLY A 201 29.47 -27.62 4.23
N HIS A 202 28.48 -28.07 5.00
CA HIS A 202 28.61 -29.19 5.92
C HIS A 202 28.84 -30.55 5.21
N ARG A 203 28.26 -30.74 4.03
CA ARG A 203 28.49 -31.93 3.20
C ARG A 203 29.87 -31.92 2.55
N ASN A 204 30.30 -30.76 2.07
CA ASN A 204 31.62 -30.60 1.46
C ASN A 204 32.77 -30.73 2.45
N SER A 205 32.55 -30.49 3.75
CA SER A 205 33.57 -30.70 4.79
C SER A 205 33.64 -32.13 5.33
N ARG A 206 32.67 -32.99 4.98
CA ARG A 206 32.62 -34.41 5.38
C ARG A 206 33.04 -35.38 4.27
N ASN A 207 33.25 -34.87 3.05
CA ASN A 207 33.87 -35.57 1.92
C ASN A 207 35.32 -35.12 1.77
#